data_AF-A0A2S0UF82-F1
#
_entry.id   AF-A0A2S0UF82-F1
#
_cell.length_a   1.000
_cell.length_b   1.000
_cell.length_c   1.000
_cell.angle_alpha   90.00
_cell.angle_beta   90.00
_cell.angle_gamma   90.00
#
_symmetry.space_group_name_H-M   'P 1'
#
loop_
_entity.id
_entity.type
_entity.pdbx_description
1 polymer ?
#
loop_
_entity_poly.entity_id
_entity_poly.type
_entity_poly.pdbx_seq_one_letter_code
_entity_poly.pdbx_strand_id
1 'polypeptide(L)' 'MITALVIIVALAIAIKEVPSLFRTRKWRDIAVFLVMLTGGTIFSSMAVQMKRMTSPLKIIEIIYGPINGLFTKWFG' A
#
# COMPACT_ATOMS: atom_id res chain seq x y z
N MET A 1 9.79 -2.63 -0.38
CA MET A 1 10.21 -2.97 0.99
C MET A 1 9.05 -2.86 1.98
N ILE A 2 8.42 -1.69 2.18
CA ILE A 2 7.29 -1.54 3.13
C ILE A 2 6.06 -2.40 2.75
N THR A 3 5.72 -2.49 1.47
CA THR A 3 4.58 -3.31 1.00
C THR A 3 4.74 -4.80 1.29
N ALA A 4 5.97 -5.33 1.22
CA ALA A 4 6.25 -6.71 1.56
C ALA A 4 6.00 -6.98 3.05
N LEU A 5 6.32 -6.00 3.91
CA LEU A 5 6.07 -6.06 5.35
C LEU A 5 4.55 -6.12 5.64
N VAL A 6 3.76 -5.32 4.93
CA VAL A 6 2.28 -5.35 5.02
C VAL A 6 1.74 -6.74 4.69
N ILE A 7 2.25 -7.37 3.61
CA ILE A 7 1.83 -8.72 3.20
C ILE A 7 2.24 -9.77 4.24
N ILE A 8 3.46 -9.70 4.77
CA ILE A 8 3.95 -10.64 5.79
C ILE A 8 3.08 -10.57 7.05
N VAL A 9 2.73 -9.36 7.51
CA VAL A 9 1.85 -9.18 8.67
C VAL A 9 0.46 -9.74 8.40
N ALA A 10 -0.11 -9.47 7.23
CA ALA A 10 -1.41 -10.04 6.85
C ALA A 10 -1.39 -11.58 6.85
N LEU A 11 -0.32 -12.20 6.33
CA LEU A 11 -0.13 -13.65 6.35
C LEU A 11 0.00 -14.19 7.77
N ALA A 12 0.76 -13.53 8.65
CA ALA A 12 0.91 -13.94 10.03
C ALA A 12 -0.43 -13.92 10.79
N ILE A 13 -1.25 -12.89 10.54
CA ILE A 13 -2.61 -12.78 11.11
C ILE A 13 -3.49 -13.92 10.58
N ALA A 14 -3.47 -14.17 9.27
CA ALA A 14 -4.23 -15.27 8.66
C ALA A 14 -3.83 -16.64 9.24
N ILE A 15 -2.53 -16.94 9.33
CA ILE A 15 -2.04 -18.22 9.87
C ILE A 15 -2.46 -18.41 11.33
N LYS A 16 -2.48 -17.33 12.12
CA LYS A 16 -2.88 -17.40 13.53
C LYS A 16 -4.40 -17.58 13.71
N GLU A 17 -5.22 -16.84 12.96
CA GLU A 17 -6.66 -16.77 13.21
C GLU A 17 -7.47 -17.78 12.40
N VAL A 18 -7.14 -18.01 11.13
CA VAL A 18 -7.87 -18.94 10.24
C VAL A 18 -8.03 -20.35 10.82
N PRO A 19 -7.00 -21.03 11.39
CA PRO A 19 -7.18 -22.38 11.92
C PRO A 19 -8.13 -22.42 13.13
N SER A 20 -8.19 -21.36 13.93
CA SER A 20 -9.13 -21.24 15.05
C SER A 20 -10.58 -21.15 14.55
N LEU A 21 -10.83 -20.30 13.56
CA LEU A 21 -12.16 -20.18 12.95
C LEU A 21 -12.57 -21.43 12.16
N PHE A 22 -11.61 -22.10 11.51
CA PHE A 22 -11.86 -23.35 10.79
C PHE A 22 -12.30 -24.48 11.73
N ARG A 23 -11.65 -24.59 12.90
CA ARG A 23 -11.99 -25.59 13.91
C ARG A 23 -13.41 -25.43 14.46
N THR A 24 -13.93 -24.20 14.49
CA THR A 24 -15.29 -23.90 14.97
C THR A 24 -16.37 -24.02 13.90
N ARG A 25 -16.02 -24.47 12.67
CA ARG A 25 -16.91 -24.58 11.50
C ARG A 25 -17.70 -23.31 11.17
N LYS A 26 -17.20 -22.13 11.57
CA LYS A 26 -17.83 -20.85 11.28
C LYS A 26 -17.38 -20.33 9.91
N TRP A 27 -17.80 -21.02 8.85
CA TRP A 27 -17.38 -20.74 7.48
C TRP A 27 -17.74 -19.32 7.01
N ARG A 28 -18.88 -18.79 7.45
CA ARG A 28 -19.28 -17.40 7.19
C ARG A 28 -18.30 -16.41 7.80
N ASP A 29 -17.91 -16.63 9.06
CA ASP A 29 -16.99 -15.74 9.78
C ASP A 29 -15.60 -15.78 9.14
N ILE A 30 -15.14 -16.95 8.66
CA ILE A 30 -13.88 -17.09 7.90
C ILE A 30 -13.95 -16.28 6.60
N ALA A 31 -15.06 -16.36 5.87
CA ALA A 31 -15.23 -15.62 4.62
C ALA A 31 -15.20 -14.10 4.86
N VAL A 32 -15.94 -13.62 5.86
CA VAL A 32 -15.94 -12.19 6.24
C VAL A 32 -14.55 -11.74 6.67
N PHE A 33 -13.88 -12.53 7.51
CA PHE A 33 -12.52 -12.26 7.97
C PHE A 33 -11.53 -12.16 6.79
N LEU A 34 -11.54 -13.12 5.86
CA LEU A 34 -10.67 -13.09 4.69
C LEU A 34 -10.96 -11.89 3.79
N VAL A 35 -12.22 -11.55 3.57
CA VAL A 35 -12.62 -10.37 2.78
C VAL A 35 -12.12 -9.09 3.44
N MET A 36 -12.30 -8.94 4.76
CA MET A 36 -11.79 -7.77 5.49
C MET A 36 -10.27 -7.71 5.49
N LEU A 37 -9.57 -8.83 5.71
CA LEU A 37 -8.12 -8.88 5.77
C LEU A 37 -7.51 -8.55 4.39
N THR A 38 -8.03 -9.14 3.32
CA THR A 38 -7.59 -8.84 1.95
C THR A 38 -7.89 -7.40 1.56
N GLY A 39 -9.09 -6.90 1.85
CA GLY A 39 -9.46 -5.51 1.63
C GLY A 39 -8.52 -4.54 2.35
N GLY A 40 -8.32 -4.73 3.66
CA GLY A 40 -7.40 -3.91 4.46
C GLY A 40 -5.96 -3.96 3.97
N THR A 41 -5.50 -5.13 3.49
CA THR A 41 -4.15 -5.30 2.90
C THR A 41 -4.00 -4.51 1.60
N ILE A 42 -5.01 -4.56 0.72
CA ILE A 42 -5.04 -3.81 -0.54
C ILE A 42 -5.02 -2.31 -0.25
N PHE A 43 -5.92 -1.82 0.62
CA PHE A 43 -5.96 -0.40 0.99
C PHE A 43 -4.64 0.07 1.63
N SER A 44 -4.06 -0.73 2.51
CA SER A 44 -2.77 -0.43 3.13
C SER A 44 -1.65 -0.34 2.09
N SER A 45 -1.63 -1.25 1.11
CA SER A 45 -0.67 -1.22 -0.01
C SER A 45 -0.84 0.02 -0.88
N MET A 46 -2.08 0.40 -1.22
CA MET A 46 -2.38 1.62 -1.95
C MET A 46 -1.92 2.86 -1.18
N ALA A 47 -2.18 2.93 0.12
CA ALA A 47 -1.77 4.05 0.97
C ALA A 47 -0.24 4.23 1.00
N VAL A 48 0.53 3.14 1.08
CA VAL A 48 2.00 3.18 1.01
C VAL A 48 2.47 3.72 -0.34
N GLN A 49 1.83 3.33 -1.44
CA GLN A 49 2.17 3.80 -2.78
C GLN A 49 1.80 5.28 -2.99
N MET A 50 0.64 5.72 -2.49
CA MET A 50 0.26 7.13 -2.52
C MET A 50 1.24 8.00 -1.73
N LYS A 51 1.68 7.56 -0.54
CA LYS A 51 2.74 8.26 0.21
C LYS A 51 4.06 8.35 -0.55
N ARG A 52 4.41 7.35 -1.38
CA ARG A 52 5.58 7.41 -2.27
C ARG A 52 5.41 8.40 -3.42
N MET A 53 4.19 8.59 -3.93
CA MET A 53 3.90 9.63 -4.93
C MET A 53 4.08 11.03 -4.34
N THR A 54 3.68 11.24 -3.09
CA THR A 54 3.94 12.48 -2.32
C THR A 54 5.37 12.52 -1.74
N SER A 55 6.37 12.06 -2.50
CA SER A 55 7.76 12.33 -2.12
C SER A 55 8.03 13.82 -2.29
N PRO A 56 8.57 14.55 -1.28
CA PRO A 56 8.92 15.96 -1.41
C PRO A 56 9.79 16.25 -2.63
N LEU A 57 10.67 15.31 -3.02
CA LEU A 57 11.47 15.41 -4.24
C LEU A 57 10.61 15.50 -5.51
N LYS A 58 9.52 14.74 -5.61
CA LYS A 58 8.63 14.76 -6.78
C LYS A 58 7.80 16.04 -6.86
N ILE A 59 7.45 16.61 -5.71
CA ILE A 59 6.79 17.92 -5.63
C ILE A 59 7.75 19.02 -6.09
N ILE A 60 8.99 18.98 -5.61
CA ILE A 60 10.07 19.89 -6.06
C ILE A 60 10.29 19.71 -7.57
N GLU A 61 10.38 18.48 -8.06
CA GLU A 61 10.56 18.17 -9.49
C GLU A 61 9.40 18.68 -10.37
N ILE A 62 8.15 18.59 -9.91
CA ILE A 62 6.98 19.15 -10.60
C ILE A 62 7.02 20.68 -10.66
N ILE A 63 7.44 21.34 -9.58
CA ILE A 63 7.51 22.81 -9.50
C ILE A 63 8.69 23.33 -10.33
N TYR A 64 9.85 22.68 -10.24
CA TYR A 64 11.08 23.12 -10.90
C TYR A 64 11.24 22.58 -12.32
N GLY A 65 10.55 21.50 -12.69
CA GLY A 65 10.54 20.97 -14.06
C GLY A 65 10.21 22.01 -15.14
N PRO A 66 9.10 22.77 -15.04
CA PRO A 66 8.79 23.81 -16.00
C PRO A 66 9.78 24.98 -15.96
N ILE A 67 10.31 25.32 -14.78
CA ILE A 67 11.30 26.40 -14.62
C ILE A 67 12.61 26.02 -15.31
N ASN A 68 13.10 24.79 -15.11
CA ASN A 68 14.27 24.28 -15.81
C ASN A 68 14.05 24.27 -17.33
N GLY A 69 12.91 23.80 -17.81
CA GLY A 69 12.62 23.79 -19.25
C GLY A 69 12.64 25.20 -19.89
N LEU A 70 12.17 26.22 -19.16
CA LEU A 70 12.25 27.61 -19.60
C LEU A 70 13.66 28.16 -19.50
N PHE A 71 14.40 27.84 -18.43
CA PHE A 71 15.77 28.28 -18.22
C PHE A 71 16.71 27.74 -19.31
N THR A 72 16.61 26.45 -19.64
CA THR A 72 17.40 25.83 -20.71
C THR A 72 17.05 26.40 -22.10
N LYS A 73 15.82 26.84 -22.32
CA LYS A 73 15.39 27.47 -23.58
C LYS A 73 15.87 28.93 -23.72
N TRP A 74 16.14 29.60 -22.61
CA TRP A 74 16.56 31.01 -22.57
C TRP A 74 18.08 31.19 -22.47
N PHE A 75 18.79 30.23 -21.87
CA PHE A 75 20.24 30.30 -21.61
C PHE A 75 21.05 29.18 -22.30
N GLY A 76 20.43 28.32 -23.11
CA GLY A 76 21.07 27.34 -23.98
C GLY A 76 20.83 27.67 -25.45
#